data_AF-A0A352DN05-F1
#
_entry.id   AF-A0A352DN05-F1
#
_cell.length_a   1.000
_cell.length_b   1.000
_cell.length_c   1.000
_cell.angle_alpha   90.00
_cell.angle_beta   90.00
_cell.angle_gamma   90.00
#
_symmetry.space_group_name_H-M   'P 1'
#
loop_
_entity.id
_entity.type
_entity.pdbx_description
1 polymer ?
#
loop_
_entity_poly.entity_id
_entity_poly.type
_entity_poly.pdbx_seq_one_letter_code
_entity_poly.pdbx_strand_id
1 'polypeptide(L)'
;MKTIASFTVDHDKLEKGMYISRIDGDAVTYDIRMKKPNGGDYLSNGALHTFEHLFATYARNSSFSDSVIYVGPMGCRTGFYLILRDSVSKEQAIGLVQ
;
A
#
# COMPACT_ATOMS: atom_id res chain seq x y z
N MET A 1 -1.85 -20.93 -14.62
CA MET A 1 -2.44 -19.82 -13.85
C MET A 1 -1.51 -18.63 -13.93
N LYS A 2 -2.00 -17.42 -14.20
CA LYS A 2 -1.16 -16.21 -14.11
C LYS A 2 -1.01 -15.84 -12.64
N THR A 3 0.22 -15.71 -12.15
CA THR A 3 0.51 -15.25 -10.79
C THR A 3 0.22 -13.76 -10.68
N ILE A 4 -0.34 -13.33 -9.56
CA ILE A 4 -0.45 -11.90 -9.24
C ILE A 4 0.94 -11.34 -8.89
N ALA A 5 1.15 -10.05 -9.10
CA ALA A 5 2.47 -9.42 -8.97
C ALA A 5 3.13 -9.64 -7.59
N SER A 6 2.35 -9.64 -6.50
CA SER A 6 2.91 -9.92 -5.17
C SER A 6 3.52 -11.31 -5.06
N PHE A 7 3.00 -12.32 -5.78
CA PHE A 7 3.50 -13.69 -5.71
C PHE A 7 4.82 -13.89 -6.46
N THR A 8 5.29 -12.88 -7.19
CA THR A 8 6.61 -12.91 -7.85
C THR A 8 7.70 -12.21 -7.03
N VAL A 9 7.37 -11.68 -5.85
CA VAL A 9 8.30 -10.99 -4.95
C VAL A 9 8.90 -11.99 -3.95
N ASP A 10 10.22 -11.91 -3.77
CA ASP A 10 10.94 -12.63 -2.71
C ASP A 10 10.71 -11.94 -1.35
N HIS A 11 9.76 -12.49 -0.57
CA HIS A 11 9.36 -11.93 0.72
C HIS A 11 10.40 -12.13 1.82
N ASP A 12 11.40 -12.99 1.63
CA ASP A 12 12.48 -13.17 2.59
C ASP A 12 13.49 -12.00 2.55
N LYS A 13 13.51 -11.27 1.42
CA LYS A 13 14.36 -10.08 1.21
C LYS A 13 13.62 -8.75 1.31
N LEU A 14 12.29 -8.77 1.38
CA LEU A 14 11.47 -7.57 1.42
C LEU A 14 11.51 -6.94 2.81
N GLU A 15 11.82 -5.64 2.87
CA GLU A 15 11.88 -4.86 4.10
C GLU A 15 10.70 -3.89 4.22
N LYS A 16 10.63 -3.16 5.33
CA LYS A 16 9.64 -2.08 5.51
C LYS A 16 9.94 -0.95 4.52
N GLY A 17 8.90 -0.37 3.95
CA GLY A 17 9.03 0.70 2.96
C GLY A 17 7.82 0.79 2.05
N MET A 18 7.94 1.61 1.00
CA MET A 18 6.93 1.76 -0.04
C MET A 18 7.53 1.31 -1.37
N TYR A 19 6.83 0.42 -2.07
CA TYR A 19 7.28 -0.17 -3.33
C TYR A 19 6.18 -0.06 -4.38
N ILE A 20 6.55 0.03 -5.66
CA ILE A 20 5.58 -0.17 -6.74
C ILE A 20 5.34 -1.66 -6.86
N SER A 21 4.11 -2.09 -6.58
CA SER A 21 3.69 -3.48 -6.72
C SER A 21 3.38 -3.82 -8.19
N ARG A 22 2.61 -2.95 -8.84
CA ARG A 22 2.23 -3.07 -10.25
C ARG A 22 1.68 -1.75 -10.80
N ILE A 23 1.62 -1.67 -12.13
CA ILE A 23 0.98 -0.57 -12.87
C ILE A 23 0.00 -1.21 -13.85
N ASP A 24 -1.27 -0.87 -13.74
CA ASP A 24 -2.36 -1.37 -14.59
C ASP A 24 -3.04 -0.18 -15.28
N GLY A 25 -2.61 0.17 -16.49
CA GLY A 25 -3.06 1.39 -17.17
C GLY A 25 -2.63 2.64 -16.41
N ASP A 26 -3.59 3.49 -16.03
CA ASP A 26 -3.37 4.70 -15.25
C ASP A 26 -3.39 4.45 -13.73
N ALA A 27 -3.52 3.21 -13.26
CA ALA A 27 -3.53 2.86 -11.85
C ALA A 27 -2.16 2.35 -11.38
N VAL A 28 -1.53 3.09 -10.47
CA VAL A 28 -0.28 2.69 -9.81
C VAL A 28 -0.60 2.10 -8.45
N THR A 29 -0.29 0.82 -8.26
CA THR A 29 -0.47 0.12 -6.97
C THR A 29 0.83 0.16 -6.17
N TYR A 30 0.80 0.81 -5.02
CA TYR A 30 1.88 0.88 -4.05
C TYR A 30 1.68 -0.14 -2.92
N ASP A 31 2.71 -0.95 -2.68
CA ASP A 31 2.86 -1.81 -1.50
C ASP A 31 3.50 -1.00 -0.38
N ILE A 32 2.72 -0.68 0.66
CA ILE A 32 3.20 0.01 1.85
C ILE A 32 3.44 -1.03 2.94
N ARG A 33 4.70 -1.40 3.13
CA ARG A 33 5.14 -2.46 4.03
C ARG A 33 5.49 -1.89 5.40
N MET A 34 4.68 -2.22 6.41
CA MET A 34 4.83 -1.73 7.79
C MET A 34 5.51 -2.75 8.72
N LYS A 35 5.40 -4.04 8.38
CA LYS A 35 6.01 -5.15 9.11
C LYS A 35 6.83 -6.01 8.16
N LYS A 36 7.92 -6.60 8.66
CA LYS A 36 8.72 -7.54 7.90
C LYS A 36 7.90 -8.82 7.64
N PRO A 37 7.77 -9.28 6.38
CA PRO A 37 7.08 -10.53 6.09
C PRO A 37 7.64 -11.70 6.91
N ASN A 38 6.76 -12.59 7.38
CA ASN A 38 7.11 -13.81 8.13
C ASN A 38 7.94 -13.57 9.41
N GLY A 39 8.08 -12.33 9.90
CA GLY A 39 8.91 -11.98 11.05
C GLY A 39 8.28 -12.23 12.42
N GLY A 40 7.06 -12.79 12.49
CA GLY A 40 6.34 -13.03 13.75
C GLY A 40 5.66 -11.79 14.36
N ASP A 41 5.91 -10.60 13.81
CA ASP A 41 5.30 -9.33 14.22
C ASP A 41 4.33 -8.84 13.12
N TYR A 42 3.05 -8.74 13.47
CA TYR A 42 1.96 -8.42 12.55
C TYR A 42 1.10 -7.30 13.12
N LEU A 43 0.41 -6.57 12.24
CA LEU A 43 -0.62 -5.63 12.68
C LEU A 43 -1.78 -6.44 13.28
N SER A 44 -2.22 -6.06 14.49
CA SER A 44 -3.43 -6.63 15.07
C SER A 44 -4.64 -6.20 14.22
N ASN A 45 -5.69 -7.01 14.17
CA ASN A 45 -6.87 -6.68 13.35
C ASN A 45 -7.49 -5.33 13.77
N GLY A 46 -7.53 -5.04 15.07
CA GLY A 46 -8.01 -3.75 15.57
C GLY A 46 -7.16 -2.57 15.10
N ALA A 47 -5.83 -2.67 15.19
CA ALA A 47 -4.94 -1.61 14.71
C ALA A 47 -5.00 -1.46 13.18
N LEU A 48 -5.01 -2.59 12.45
CA LEU A 48 -5.10 -2.64 11.00
C LEU A 48 -6.37 -1.95 10.50
N HIS A 49 -7.52 -2.28 11.07
CA HIS A 49 -8.82 -1.71 10.68
C HIS A 49 -8.93 -0.23 11.07
N THR A 50 -8.48 0.15 12.27
CA THR A 50 -8.45 1.58 12.65
C THR A 50 -7.56 2.38 11.69
N PHE A 51 -6.38 1.86 11.36
CA PHE A 51 -5.47 2.53 10.43
C PHE A 51 -6.02 2.58 9.01
N GLU A 52 -6.75 1.55 8.55
CA GLU A 52 -7.47 1.59 7.28
C GLU A 52 -8.41 2.80 7.19
N HIS A 53 -9.27 2.99 8.19
CA HIS A 53 -10.20 4.13 8.23
C HIS A 53 -9.48 5.48 8.28
N LEU A 54 -8.45 5.62 9.13
CA LEU A 54 -7.68 6.85 9.26
C LEU A 54 -6.94 7.17 7.96
N PHE A 55 -6.26 6.20 7.38
CA PHE A 55 -5.47 6.39 6.16
C PHE A 55 -6.36 6.67 4.95
N ALA A 56 -7.46 5.93 4.78
CA ALA A 56 -8.44 6.18 3.74
C ALA A 56 -9.04 7.59 3.83
N THR A 57 -9.31 8.07 5.05
CA THR A 57 -9.81 9.42 5.31
C THR A 57 -8.75 10.46 4.98
N TYR A 58 -7.53 10.30 5.51
CA TYR A 58 -6.42 11.22 5.29
C TYR A 58 -6.09 11.37 3.79
N ALA A 59 -5.91 10.25 3.07
CA ALA A 59 -5.54 10.28 1.66
C ALA A 59 -6.60 10.98 0.81
N ARG A 60 -7.90 10.72 1.08
CA ARG A 60 -9.01 11.35 0.36
C ARG A 60 -9.28 12.80 0.76
N ASN A 61 -8.69 13.30 1.83
CA ASN A 61 -8.73 14.72 2.19
C ASN A 61 -7.45 15.48 1.80
N SER A 62 -6.53 14.83 1.07
CA SER A 62 -5.34 15.48 0.51
C SER A 62 -5.64 16.24 -0.79
N SER A 63 -4.64 16.94 -1.32
CA SER A 63 -4.68 17.53 -2.67
C SER A 63 -4.85 16.51 -3.80
N PHE A 64 -4.75 15.21 -3.49
CA PHE A 64 -4.85 14.11 -4.46
C PHE A 64 -6.18 13.36 -4.36
N SER A 65 -7.21 13.90 -3.70
CA SER A 65 -8.50 13.23 -3.45
C SER A 65 -9.07 12.51 -4.68
N ASP A 66 -9.18 13.20 -5.82
CA ASP A 66 -9.72 12.65 -7.07
C ASP A 66 -8.83 11.57 -7.72
N SER A 67 -7.58 11.49 -7.28
CA SER A 67 -6.60 10.50 -7.75
C SER A 67 -6.49 9.27 -6.85
N VAL A 68 -7.12 9.26 -5.66
CA VAL A 68 -7.11 8.09 -4.77
C VAL A 68 -8.14 7.06 -5.23
N ILE A 69 -7.66 5.93 -5.77
CA ILE A 69 -8.53 4.82 -6.21
C ILE A 69 -8.88 3.93 -5.02
N TYR A 70 -7.88 3.55 -4.22
CA TYR A 70 -8.06 2.58 -3.13
C TYR A 70 -7.02 2.76 -2.03
N VAL A 71 -7.43 2.49 -0.80
CA VAL A 71 -6.57 2.29 0.37
C VAL A 71 -7.13 1.09 1.09
N GLY A 72 -6.31 0.06 1.35
CA GLY A 72 -6.79 -1.04 2.17
C GLY A 72 -5.72 -2.05 2.57
N PRO A 73 -6.01 -2.83 3.62
CA PRO A 73 -5.04 -3.68 4.27
C PRO A 73 -4.74 -4.94 3.46
N MET A 74 -3.51 -5.43 3.57
CA MET A 74 -3.17 -6.76 3.08
C MET A 74 -3.63 -7.82 4.07
N GLY A 75 -4.19 -8.93 3.57
CA GLY A 75 -4.64 -10.05 4.42
C GLY A 75 -3.53 -10.73 5.24
N CYS A 76 -2.26 -10.61 4.82
CA CYS A 76 -1.11 -11.07 5.60
C CYS A 76 -0.77 -10.14 6.78
N ARG A 77 -1.48 -9.02 6.95
CA ARG A 77 -1.39 -8.07 8.09
C ARG A 77 -0.01 -7.45 8.28
N THR A 78 0.74 -7.27 7.19
CA THR A 78 2.07 -6.65 7.22
C THR A 78 2.14 -5.29 6.53
N GLY A 79 1.03 -4.82 5.96
CA GLY A 79 1.01 -3.58 5.19
C GLY A 79 -0.34 -3.29 4.55
N PHE A 80 -0.33 -2.31 3.65
CA PHE A 80 -1.49 -1.81 2.91
C PHE A 80 -1.16 -1.71 1.42
N TYR A 81 -2.19 -1.79 0.58
CA TYR A 81 -2.12 -1.28 -0.77
C TYR A 81 -2.72 0.12 -0.83
N LEU A 82 -1.97 1.05 -1.42
CA LEU A 82 -2.46 2.35 -1.87
C LEU A 82 -2.49 2.33 -3.40
N ILE A 83 -3.63 2.67 -4.00
CA ILE A 83 -3.75 2.77 -5.46
C ILE A 83 -4.06 4.21 -5.79
N LEU A 84 -3.19 4.84 -6.58
CA LEU A 84 -3.33 6.19 -7.09
C LEU A 84 -3.40 6.19 -8.62
N ARG A 85 -4.02 7.22 -9.18
CA ARG A 85 -3.86 7.56 -10.60
C ARG A 85 -2.41 7.95 -10.89
N ASP A 86 -1.95 7.68 -12.10
CA ASP A 86 -0.59 7.98 -12.59
C ASP A 86 -0.29 9.48 -12.73
N SER A 87 -1.33 10.32 -12.66
CA SER A 87 -1.23 11.77 -12.50
C SER A 87 -0.52 12.20 -11.21
N VAL A 88 -0.45 11.31 -10.20
CA VAL A 88 0.32 11.54 -8.96
C VAL A 88 1.72 10.96 -9.14
N SER A 89 2.73 11.83 -9.10
CA SER A 89 4.13 11.40 -9.21
C SER A 89 4.53 10.48 -8.07
N LYS A 90 5.58 9.68 -8.26
CA LYS A 90 6.09 8.75 -7.22
C LYS A 90 6.58 9.51 -5.99
N GLU A 91 7.18 10.68 -6.19
CA GLU A 91 7.65 11.58 -5.14
C GLU A 91 6.47 12.17 -4.36
N GLN A 92 5.39 12.55 -5.05
CA GLN A 92 4.15 12.99 -4.42
C GLN A 92 3.48 11.86 -3.63
N ALA A 93 3.47 10.65 -4.18
CA ALA A 93 2.93 9.47 -3.48
C ALA A 93 3.73 9.15 -2.21
N ILE A 94 5.06 9.26 -2.25
CA ILE A 94 5.91 9.14 -1.06
C ILE A 94 5.58 10.26 -0.06
N GLY A 95 5.49 11.51 -0.52
CA GLY A 95 5.15 12.65 0.33
C GLY A 95 3.77 12.57 0.97
N LEU A 96 2.83 11.84 0.38
CA LEU A 96 1.51 11.59 0.95
C LEU A 96 1.54 10.65 2.16
N VAL A 97 2.58 9.83 2.33
CA VAL A 97 2.64 8.80 3.38
C VAL A 97 3.76 9.00 4.41
N GLN A 98 4.41 10.17 4.39
CA GLN A 98 5.50 10.56 5.29
C GLN A 98 5.02 11.35 6.50
#